data_AF-A0A0F9MT84-F1
#
_entry.id   AF-A0A0F9MT84-F1
#
_cell.length_a   1.000
_cell.length_b   1.000
_cell.length_c   1.000
_cell.angle_alpha   90.00
_cell.angle_beta   90.00
_cell.angle_gamma   90.00
#
_symmetry.space_group_name_H-M   'P 1'
#
loop_
_entity.id
_entity.type
_entity.pdbx_description
1 polymer ?
#
loop_
_entity_poly.entity_id
_entity_poly.type
_entity_poly.pdbx_seq_one_letter_code
_entity_poly.pdbx_strand_id
1 'polypeptide(L)'
;GVPKLLIEYKFSKYYNREPFRSQEVQLLSEGLFLNELGFNTDSLLYAVIIAPLKIEKKIRLLIEIPGYVYKKIKNNKRGFPTSFNDIEGKNISAYVYQFELDKAKQNVDWALGYWREERDAELTKNINKCKTCSYISGCERKNTISIQS
;
A
#
# COMPACT_ATOMS: atom_id res chain seq x y z
N GLY A 1 -15.96 -7.94 17.43
CA GLY A 1 -14.71 -8.73 17.61
C GLY A 1 -13.50 -7.83 17.56
N VAL A 2 -12.27 -8.36 17.70
CA VAL A 2 -11.02 -7.56 17.66
C VAL A 2 -10.12 -8.05 16.52
N PRO A 3 -10.27 -7.53 15.28
CA PRO A 3 -9.38 -7.85 14.18
C PRO A 3 -7.94 -7.44 14.51
N LYS A 4 -6.97 -8.25 14.07
CA LYS A 4 -5.55 -8.05 14.40
C LYS A 4 -4.69 -7.68 13.22
N LEU A 5 -5.01 -8.15 12.02
CA LEU A 5 -4.18 -7.93 10.85
C LEU A 5 -5.04 -7.96 9.57
N LEU A 6 -4.96 -6.89 8.79
CA LEU A 6 -5.38 -6.85 7.39
C LEU A 6 -4.17 -7.04 6.48
N ILE A 7 -4.36 -7.70 5.35
CA ILE A 7 -3.27 -8.04 4.43
C ILE A 7 -3.72 -7.80 3.00
N GLU A 8 -2.88 -7.10 2.24
CA GLU A 8 -3.02 -6.96 0.79
C GLU A 8 -1.79 -7.54 0.10
N TYR A 9 -2.00 -8.29 -0.99
CA TYR A 9 -0.93 -8.80 -1.84
C TYR A 9 -0.74 -7.91 -3.07
N LYS A 10 0.50 -7.49 -3.33
CA LYS A 10 0.90 -6.87 -4.59
C LYS A 10 2.00 -7.69 -5.25
N PHE A 11 1.72 -8.20 -6.44
CA PHE A 11 2.70 -8.96 -7.21
C PHE A 11 3.47 -8.04 -8.17
N SER A 12 4.79 -8.00 -8.04
CA SER A 12 5.64 -7.03 -8.75
C SER A 12 6.96 -7.63 -9.21
N LYS A 13 7.52 -7.06 -10.28
CA LYS A 13 8.94 -7.30 -10.66
C LYS A 13 9.92 -6.60 -9.69
N TYR A 14 9.45 -5.59 -8.98
CA TYR A 14 10.21 -4.79 -8.01
C TYR A 14 9.72 -5.07 -6.59
N TYR A 15 9.95 -6.29 -6.11
CA TYR A 15 9.46 -6.80 -4.82
C TYR A 15 10.16 -6.18 -3.59
N ASN A 16 11.29 -5.50 -3.81
CA ASN A 16 12.14 -4.89 -2.79
C ASN A 16 11.94 -3.37 -2.66
N ARG A 17 10.87 -2.82 -3.25
CA ARG A 17 10.55 -1.40 -3.16
C ARG A 17 9.44 -1.18 -2.15
N GLU A 18 9.54 -0.09 -1.41
CA GLU A 18 8.47 0.35 -0.51
C GLU A 18 7.17 0.57 -1.30
N PRO A 19 6.01 0.19 -0.73
CA PRO A 19 4.73 0.42 -1.38
C PRO A 19 4.49 1.93 -1.56
N PHE A 20 3.81 2.28 -2.66
CA PHE A 20 3.34 3.65 -2.83
C PHE A 20 2.20 3.90 -1.85
N ARG A 21 2.07 5.14 -1.34
CA ARG A 21 0.97 5.54 -0.44
C ARG A 21 -0.42 5.19 -0.98
N SER A 22 -0.62 5.29 -2.30
CA SER A 22 -1.88 4.89 -2.94
C SER A 22 -2.24 3.41 -2.79
N GLN A 23 -1.25 2.55 -2.52
CA GLN A 23 -1.46 1.12 -2.26
C GLN A 23 -1.96 0.85 -0.83
N GLU A 24 -1.84 1.81 0.09
CA GLU A 24 -2.43 1.70 1.43
C GLU A 24 -3.93 2.00 1.43
N VAL A 25 -4.44 2.78 0.47
CA VAL A 25 -5.84 3.26 0.45
C VAL A 25 -6.84 2.12 0.60
N GLN A 26 -6.63 1.01 -0.11
CA GLN A 26 -7.53 -0.15 -0.03
C GLN A 26 -7.61 -0.72 1.40
N LEU A 27 -6.46 -0.98 2.04
CA LEU A 27 -6.40 -1.50 3.41
C LEU A 27 -6.96 -0.51 4.43
N LEU A 28 -6.76 0.79 4.21
CA LEU A 28 -7.33 1.84 5.06
C LEU A 28 -8.86 1.89 4.93
N SER A 29 -9.40 1.77 3.72
CA SER A 29 -10.84 1.66 3.48
C SER A 29 -11.45 0.42 4.15
N GLU A 30 -10.78 -0.74 4.03
CA GLU A 30 -11.21 -1.98 4.68
C GLU A 30 -11.16 -1.88 6.21
N GLY A 31 -10.11 -1.25 6.77
CA GLY A 31 -10.01 -0.99 8.20
C GLY A 31 -11.10 -0.04 8.72
N LEU A 32 -11.43 1.00 7.94
CA LEU A 32 -12.56 1.88 8.23
C LEU A 32 -13.89 1.11 8.19
N PHE A 33 -14.10 0.27 7.17
CA PHE A 33 -15.30 -0.55 7.07
C PHE A 33 -15.48 -1.49 8.28
N LEU A 34 -14.40 -2.11 8.76
CA LEU A 34 -14.44 -2.91 9.99
C LEU A 34 -14.84 -2.07 11.22
N ASN A 35 -14.31 -0.85 11.33
CA ASN A 35 -14.67 0.06 12.42
C ASN A 35 -16.16 0.42 12.38
N GLU A 36 -16.68 0.78 11.21
CA GLU A 36 -18.10 1.10 10.99
C GLU A 36 -19.05 -0.09 11.27
N LEU A 37 -18.57 -1.33 11.03
CA LEU A 37 -19.28 -2.55 11.42
C LEU A 37 -19.26 -2.85 12.93
N GLY A 38 -18.64 -1.99 13.74
CA GLY A 38 -18.59 -2.12 15.20
C GLY A 38 -17.47 -3.04 15.72
N PHE A 39 -16.46 -3.35 14.92
CA PHE A 39 -15.26 -4.03 15.43
C PHE A 39 -14.34 -3.03 16.15
N ASN A 40 -13.69 -3.47 17.23
CA ASN A 40 -12.63 -2.67 17.86
C ASN A 40 -11.37 -2.76 17.00
N THR A 41 -10.97 -1.63 16.41
CA THR A 41 -9.82 -1.52 15.51
C THR A 41 -8.60 -0.85 16.16
N ASP A 42 -8.62 -0.59 17.47
CA ASP A 42 -7.54 0.13 18.19
C ASP A 42 -6.19 -0.60 18.11
N SER A 43 -6.23 -1.93 18.00
CA SER A 43 -5.06 -2.80 17.88
C SER A 43 -4.89 -3.40 16.49
N LEU A 44 -5.59 -2.85 15.48
CA LEU A 44 -5.54 -3.36 14.13
C LEU A 44 -4.22 -2.95 13.46
N LEU A 45 -3.56 -3.93 12.86
CA LEU A 45 -2.44 -3.70 11.96
C LEU A 45 -2.88 -3.94 10.52
N TYR A 46 -2.18 -3.32 9.58
CA TYR A 46 -2.30 -3.66 8.17
C TYR A 46 -0.93 -3.92 7.57
N ALA A 47 -0.87 -4.84 6.61
CA ALA A 47 0.36 -5.21 5.94
C ALA A 47 0.18 -5.25 4.41
N VAL A 48 1.08 -4.58 3.70
CA VAL A 48 1.24 -4.73 2.26
C VAL A 48 2.33 -5.75 2.00
N ILE A 49 1.97 -6.91 1.45
CA ILE A 49 2.91 -7.94 1.04
C ILE A 49 3.25 -7.74 -0.42
N ILE A 50 4.52 -7.45 -0.70
CA ILE A 50 5.03 -7.35 -2.06
C ILE A 50 5.79 -8.62 -2.39
N ALA A 51 5.26 -9.38 -3.36
CA ALA A 51 5.80 -10.66 -3.78
C ALA A 51 6.18 -10.66 -5.26
N PRO A 52 7.14 -11.49 -5.69
CA PRO A 52 7.44 -11.71 -7.10
C PRO A 52 6.25 -12.33 -7.84
N LEU A 53 6.02 -11.94 -9.10
CA LEU A 53 4.94 -12.48 -9.96
C LEU A 53 4.88 -14.02 -10.01
N LYS A 54 6.05 -14.69 -9.99
CA LYS A 54 6.14 -16.15 -10.00
C LYS A 54 5.53 -16.84 -8.77
N ILE A 55 5.25 -16.11 -7.71
CA ILE A 55 4.68 -16.63 -6.45
C ILE A 55 3.15 -16.63 -6.48
N GLU A 56 2.52 -15.85 -7.36
CA GLU A 56 1.05 -15.77 -7.49
C GLU A 56 0.40 -17.16 -7.67
N LYS A 57 1.07 -18.06 -8.40
CA LYS A 57 0.59 -19.43 -8.65
C LYS A 57 0.89 -20.42 -7.51
N LYS A 58 1.55 -19.99 -6.43
CA LYS A 58 1.97 -20.85 -5.31
C LYS A 58 1.04 -20.69 -4.11
N ILE A 59 -0.18 -21.22 -4.25
CA ILE A 59 -1.27 -21.07 -3.28
C ILE A 59 -0.85 -21.42 -1.84
N ARG A 60 -0.12 -22.54 -1.64
CA ARG A 60 0.35 -22.94 -0.29
C ARG A 60 1.21 -21.85 0.37
N LEU A 61 2.15 -21.28 -0.38
CA LEU A 61 3.02 -20.22 0.14
C LEU A 61 2.21 -18.96 0.48
N LEU A 62 1.22 -18.58 -0.34
CA LEU A 62 0.34 -17.43 -0.07
C LEU A 62 -0.49 -17.60 1.21
N ILE A 63 -0.83 -18.83 1.59
CA ILE A 63 -1.57 -19.11 2.84
C ILE A 63 -0.64 -19.03 4.06
N GLU A 64 0.64 -19.36 3.89
CA GLU A 64 1.61 -19.40 5.00
C GLU A 64 2.18 -18.02 5.37
N ILE A 65 2.38 -17.13 4.39
CA ILE A 65 3.00 -15.81 4.62
C ILE A 65 2.25 -14.99 5.70
N PRO A 66 0.91 -14.89 5.72
CA PRO A 66 0.18 -14.18 6.78
C PRO A 66 0.56 -14.63 8.19
N GLY A 67 0.63 -15.96 8.39
CA GLY A 67 1.00 -16.55 9.67
C GLY A 67 2.45 -16.21 10.06
N TYR A 68 3.36 -16.23 9.08
CA TYR A 68 4.74 -15.80 9.29
C TYR A 68 4.85 -14.33 9.70
N VAL A 69 4.20 -13.44 8.94
CA VAL A 69 4.20 -12.00 9.20
C VAL A 69 3.65 -11.73 10.60
N TYR A 70 2.51 -12.33 10.94
CA TYR A 70 1.91 -12.18 12.26
C TYR A 70 2.81 -12.70 13.40
N LYS A 71 3.46 -13.85 13.23
CA LYS A 71 4.41 -14.39 14.20
C LYS A 71 5.61 -13.46 14.40
N LYS A 72 6.15 -12.90 13.30
CA LYS A 72 7.25 -11.94 13.39
C LYS A 72 6.87 -10.64 14.08
N ILE A 73 5.67 -10.10 13.80
CA ILE A 73 5.13 -8.94 14.51
C ILE A 73 5.10 -9.21 16.02
N LYS A 74 4.48 -10.32 16.44
CA LYS A 74 4.35 -10.68 17.86
C LYS A 74 5.69 -10.85 18.58
N ASN A 75 6.69 -11.39 17.89
CA ASN A 75 8.00 -11.65 18.47
C ASN A 75 8.89 -10.41 18.51
N ASN A 76 8.50 -9.31 17.85
CA ASN A 76 9.30 -8.10 17.85
C ASN A 76 9.05 -7.27 19.12
N LYS A 77 10.09 -7.13 19.94
CA LYS A 77 10.04 -6.46 21.25
C LYS A 77 10.36 -4.96 21.20
N ARG A 78 10.79 -4.41 20.04
CA ARG A 78 11.33 -3.04 19.90
C ARG A 78 10.38 -2.06 19.19
N GLY A 79 9.08 -2.33 19.20
CA GLY A 79 8.07 -1.56 18.45
C GLY A 79 7.75 -2.21 17.10
N PHE A 80 6.79 -1.62 16.36
CA PHE A 80 6.31 -2.19 15.09
C PHE A 80 7.42 -2.11 14.03
N PRO A 81 7.91 -3.25 13.50
CA PRO A 81 8.83 -3.23 12.38
C PRO A 81 8.12 -2.68 11.14
N THR A 82 8.67 -1.62 10.56
CA THR A 82 8.17 -1.00 9.33
C THR A 82 8.28 -1.91 8.10
N SER A 83 9.17 -2.92 8.12
CA SER A 83 9.20 -3.95 7.09
C SER A 83 9.88 -5.26 7.52
N PHE A 84 9.48 -6.37 6.90
CA PHE A 84 10.16 -7.65 6.90
C PHE A 84 10.55 -8.01 5.47
N ASN A 85 11.84 -8.04 5.19
CA ASN A 85 12.35 -8.33 3.85
C ASN A 85 12.81 -9.79 3.73
N ASP A 86 12.77 -10.27 2.49
CA ASP A 86 13.19 -11.62 2.11
C ASP A 86 12.64 -12.74 3.02
N ILE A 87 11.32 -12.74 3.17
CA ILE A 87 10.61 -13.76 3.94
C ILE A 87 10.96 -15.15 3.38
N GLU A 88 11.59 -15.98 4.22
CA GLU A 88 12.00 -17.36 3.91
C GLU A 88 12.90 -17.49 2.65
N GLY A 89 13.71 -16.48 2.34
CA GLY A 89 14.59 -16.50 1.15
C GLY A 89 13.81 -16.46 -0.17
N LYS A 90 12.55 -16.00 -0.14
CA LYS A 90 11.63 -16.02 -1.29
C LYS A 90 11.51 -14.68 -1.99
N ASN A 91 12.32 -13.69 -1.62
CA ASN A 91 12.23 -12.34 -2.18
C ASN A 91 10.84 -11.71 -1.95
N ILE A 92 10.22 -12.00 -0.81
CA ILE A 92 8.93 -11.42 -0.41
C ILE A 92 9.20 -10.40 0.68
N SER A 93 8.61 -9.22 0.54
CA SER A 93 8.69 -8.16 1.53
C SER A 93 7.30 -7.89 2.11
N ALA A 94 7.19 -7.70 3.42
CA ALA A 94 5.96 -7.27 4.08
C ALA A 94 6.19 -5.93 4.77
N TYR A 95 5.37 -4.94 4.46
CA TYR A 95 5.42 -3.61 5.07
C TYR A 95 4.24 -3.48 6.02
N VAL A 96 4.52 -3.26 7.30
CA VAL A 96 3.52 -3.35 8.37
C VAL A 96 3.35 -2.01 9.04
N TYR A 97 2.10 -1.63 9.23
CA TYR A 97 1.72 -0.34 9.79
C TYR A 97 0.62 -0.52 10.83
N GLN A 98 0.56 0.43 11.76
CA GLN A 98 -0.56 0.56 12.69
C GLN A 98 -1.74 1.20 11.96
N PHE A 99 -2.93 0.63 12.12
CA PHE A 99 -4.15 1.29 11.66
C PHE A 99 -4.44 2.48 12.56
N GLU A 100 -4.64 3.64 11.93
CA GLU A 100 -5.02 4.89 12.58
C GLU A 100 -6.31 5.37 11.94
N LEU A 101 -7.39 5.46 12.74
CA LEU A 101 -8.72 5.76 12.24
C LEU A 101 -8.77 7.12 11.51
N ASP A 102 -8.15 8.14 12.07
CA ASP A 102 -8.13 9.48 11.47
C ASP A 102 -7.37 9.50 10.14
N LYS A 103 -6.23 8.80 10.08
CA LYS A 103 -5.47 8.62 8.82
C LYS A 103 -6.32 7.88 7.79
N ALA A 104 -7.05 6.85 8.20
CA ALA A 104 -7.91 6.10 7.30
C ALA A 104 -9.02 6.98 6.72
N LYS A 105 -9.75 7.73 7.56
CA LYS A 105 -10.78 8.69 7.13
C LYS A 105 -10.21 9.70 6.13
N GLN A 106 -9.09 10.35 6.46
CA GLN A 106 -8.44 11.32 5.57
C GLN A 106 -8.06 10.73 4.20
N ASN A 107 -7.54 9.50 4.15
CA ASN A 107 -7.16 8.88 2.87
C ASN A 107 -8.38 8.45 2.05
N VAL A 108 -9.44 7.97 2.72
CA VAL A 108 -10.71 7.62 2.07
C VAL A 108 -11.39 8.87 1.52
N ASP A 109 -11.49 9.93 2.30
CA ASP A 109 -12.07 11.21 1.87
C ASP A 109 -11.26 11.81 0.71
N TRP A 110 -9.92 11.75 0.78
CA TRP A 110 -9.07 12.16 -0.34
C TRP A 110 -9.36 11.33 -1.61
N ALA A 111 -9.57 10.01 -1.51
CA ALA A 111 -9.90 9.18 -2.67
C ALA A 111 -11.31 9.49 -3.21
N LEU A 112 -12.29 9.64 -2.32
CA LEU A 112 -13.68 9.96 -2.67
C LEU A 112 -13.80 11.31 -3.37
N GLY A 113 -13.07 12.34 -2.92
CA GLY A 113 -13.09 13.65 -3.56
C GLY A 113 -12.70 13.58 -5.04
N TYR A 114 -11.78 12.69 -5.42
CA TYR A 114 -11.47 12.48 -6.84
C TYR A 114 -12.62 11.78 -7.58
N TRP A 115 -13.20 10.74 -6.99
CA TRP A 115 -14.32 10.02 -7.62
C TRP A 115 -15.61 10.83 -7.73
N ARG A 116 -15.79 11.82 -6.85
CA ARG A 116 -16.91 12.77 -6.88
C ARG A 116 -16.63 14.02 -7.71
N GLU A 117 -15.47 14.10 -8.36
CA GLU A 117 -15.04 15.27 -9.14
C GLU A 117 -14.91 16.56 -8.29
N GLU A 118 -14.79 16.42 -6.96
CA GLU A 118 -14.55 17.51 -6.01
C GLU A 118 -13.07 17.93 -5.99
N ARG A 119 -12.19 17.11 -6.57
CA ARG A 119 -10.79 17.44 -6.86
C ARG A 119 -10.28 16.75 -8.13
N ASP A 120 -9.26 17.34 -8.74
CA ASP A 120 -8.55 16.76 -9.88
C ASP A 120 -7.65 15.57 -9.49
N ALA A 121 -7.26 14.80 -10.51
CA ALA A 121 -6.21 13.79 -10.38
C ALA A 121 -4.87 14.44 -10.00
N GLU A 122 -4.16 13.87 -9.03
CA GLU A 122 -2.78 14.28 -8.76
C GLU A 122 -1.86 13.76 -9.87
N LEU A 123 -1.14 14.68 -10.52
CA LEU A 123 -0.22 14.34 -11.59
C LEU A 123 1.02 13.63 -11.05
N THR A 124 1.47 12.63 -11.80
CA THR A 124 2.71 11.91 -11.50
C THR A 124 3.92 12.84 -11.58
N LYS A 125 4.78 12.83 -10.55
CA LYS A 125 6.09 13.51 -10.59
C LYS A 125 7.14 12.78 -11.44
N ASN A 126 6.86 11.53 -11.82
CA ASN A 126 7.75 10.73 -12.65
C ASN A 126 7.60 11.11 -14.13
N ILE A 127 8.66 11.70 -14.69
CA ILE A 127 8.68 12.21 -16.07
C ILE A 127 8.41 11.12 -17.11
N ASN A 128 8.90 9.91 -16.88
CA ASN A 128 8.71 8.79 -17.80
C ASN A 128 7.24 8.36 -17.84
N LYS A 129 6.50 8.56 -16.75
CA LYS A 129 5.05 8.32 -16.70
C LYS A 129 4.24 9.48 -17.28
N CYS A 130 4.71 10.74 -17.22
CA CYS A 130 4.05 11.88 -17.87
C CYS A 130 4.03 11.74 -19.40
N LYS A 131 5.10 11.19 -20.01
CA LYS A 131 5.25 11.09 -21.49
C LYS A 131 4.12 10.34 -22.19
N THR A 132 3.49 9.39 -21.51
CA THR A 132 2.43 8.54 -22.05
C THR A 132 1.06 8.83 -21.42
N CYS A 133 0.95 9.90 -20.63
CA CYS A 133 -0.25 10.23 -19.86
C CYS A 133 -1.20 11.12 -20.68
N SER A 134 -2.50 10.86 -20.62
CA SER A 134 -3.53 11.73 -21.22
C SER A 134 -3.55 13.14 -20.62
N TYR A 135 -3.00 13.31 -19.42
CA TYR A 135 -2.91 14.59 -18.69
C TYR A 135 -1.58 15.33 -18.92
N ILE A 136 -0.90 15.08 -20.03
CA ILE A 136 0.43 15.63 -20.35
C ILE A 136 0.47 17.17 -20.38
N SER A 137 -0.67 17.83 -20.62
CA SER A 137 -0.81 19.29 -20.63
C SER A 137 -0.60 19.92 -19.25
N GLY A 138 -0.87 19.20 -18.16
CA GLY A 138 -0.70 19.68 -16.78
C GLY A 138 0.66 19.40 -16.15
N CYS A 139 1.51 18.55 -16.76
CA CYS A 139 2.87 18.33 -16.24
C CYS A 139 3.75 19.57 -16.55
N GLU A 140 4.02 20.42 -15.55
CA GLU A 140 4.78 21.69 -15.66
C GLU A 140 6.18 21.61 -16.32
N ARG A 141 6.73 20.41 -16.52
CA ARG A 141 8.07 20.20 -17.10
C ARG A 141 8.13 20.26 -18.63
N LYS A 142 7.05 20.65 -19.33
CA LYS A 142 7.15 20.97 -20.77
C LYS A 142 8.15 22.09 -21.06
N ASN A 143 8.35 23.02 -20.11
CA ASN A 143 9.13 24.23 -20.36
C ASN A 143 10.66 24.05 -20.26
N THR A 144 11.17 22.90 -19.80
CA THR A 144 12.63 22.73 -19.63
C THR A 144 13.31 22.07 -20.82
N ILE A 145 12.58 21.32 -21.66
CA ILE A 145 13.14 20.64 -22.84
C ILE A 145 13.12 21.56 -24.07
N SER A 146 12.20 22.53 -24.13
CA SER A 146 12.10 23.49 -25.24
C SER A 146 13.13 24.63 -25.22
N ILE A 147 14.05 24.66 -24.23
CA ILE A 147 15.10 25.70 -24.11
C ILE A 147 16.49 25.14 -24.52
N GLN A 148 16.60 23.85 -24.85
CA GLN A 148 17.85 23.22 -25.30
C GLN A 148 17.76 22.60 -26.70
N SER A 149 16.84 23.06 -27.54
CA SER A 149 16.77 22.70 -28.97
C SER A 149 17.17 23.88 -29.84
#